data_AF-A0A937NWN5-F1
#
_entry.id   AF-A0A937NWN5-F1
#
_cell.length_a   1.000
_cell.length_b   1.000
_cell.length_c   1.000
_cell.angle_alpha   90.00
_cell.angle_beta   90.00
_cell.angle_gamma   90.00
#
_symmetry.space_group_name_H-M   'P 1'
#
loop_
_entity.id
_entity.type
_entity.pdbx_description
1 polymer ?
#
loop_
_entity_poly.entity_id
_entity_poly.type
_entity_poly.pdbx_seq_one_letter_code
_entity_poly.pdbx_strand_id
1 'polypeptide(L)'
;MTTNGIIEDVIEEEIAGPSGTRSLYEVGHEVSFKAFRIWDGVGAGQRTFRHIVEPYANYTYVADSGLESGDLHQFDRVDRLGEAHYAVVGLRNMLQTKQADRARDVVDLDIYTIYELDIEADEDPVEDIRIDAEINPFSRMRIDVDARYNVPDDEFSRINSRMWLWRKKVWSMAIENRYRKDRSNRWTLSGDWRPNQSWRFSSYVRYDTEDDDLETAGGYIQHDFDCLSLRSGGEFRPGYMRSDGTEQEDEYRIMLEFWIRAFPATRMRFR
;
A
#
# COMPACT_ATOMS: atom_id res chain seq x y z
N MET A 1 48.60 11.39 -48.50
CA MET A 1 47.71 11.97 -47.49
C MET A 1 47.10 10.80 -46.75
N THR A 2 47.58 10.57 -45.53
CA THR A 2 47.27 9.40 -44.70
C THR A 2 46.16 9.81 -43.75
N THR A 3 45.05 9.09 -43.69
CA THR A 3 44.22 9.07 -42.48
C THR A 3 43.43 7.76 -42.40
N ASN A 4 43.98 6.87 -41.59
CA ASN A 4 43.39 5.84 -40.72
C ASN A 4 41.87 5.61 -40.82
N GLY A 5 41.50 4.41 -41.27
CA GLY A 5 40.23 3.79 -40.91
C GLY A 5 40.34 3.23 -39.49
N ILE A 6 39.48 3.69 -38.60
CA ILE A 6 39.24 3.04 -37.32
C ILE A 6 38.37 1.82 -37.64
N ILE A 7 38.91 0.63 -37.41
CA ILE A 7 38.12 -0.59 -37.31
C ILE A 7 37.53 -0.55 -35.89
N GLU A 8 36.27 -0.14 -35.77
CA GLU A 8 35.48 -0.54 -34.61
C GLU A 8 35.03 -1.97 -34.89
N ASP A 9 35.68 -2.93 -34.23
CA ASP A 9 35.04 -4.22 -33.95
C ASP A 9 33.81 -3.90 -33.11
N VAL A 10 32.67 -3.71 -33.78
CA VAL A 10 31.39 -4.00 -33.17
C VAL A 10 31.43 -5.51 -32.96
N ILE A 11 31.76 -5.91 -31.73
CA ILE A 11 31.39 -7.24 -31.25
C ILE A 11 29.86 -7.23 -31.34
N GLU A 12 29.32 -7.75 -32.45
CA GLU A 12 28.01 -8.35 -32.46
C GLU A 12 28.13 -9.51 -31.47
N GLU A 13 27.89 -9.22 -30.20
CA GLU A 13 27.41 -10.22 -29.29
C GLU A 13 26.04 -10.60 -29.86
N GLU A 14 26.05 -11.62 -30.71
CA GLU A 14 24.86 -12.32 -31.15
C GLU A 14 24.15 -12.73 -29.86
N ILE A 15 23.18 -11.94 -29.43
CA ILE A 15 22.27 -12.29 -28.33
C ILE A 15 21.41 -13.41 -28.91
N ALA A 16 21.98 -14.60 -28.97
CA ALA A 16 21.30 -15.84 -29.27
C ALA A 16 20.48 -16.23 -28.03
N GLY A 17 19.47 -15.41 -27.72
CA GLY A 17 18.33 -15.85 -26.94
C GLY A 17 17.39 -16.64 -27.86
N PRO A 18 16.67 -17.65 -27.35
CA PRO A 18 15.68 -18.36 -28.15
C PRO A 18 14.66 -17.36 -28.73
N SER A 19 14.62 -17.24 -30.06
CA SER A 19 13.54 -16.49 -30.73
C SER A 19 12.29 -17.36 -30.77
N GLY A 20 11.16 -16.83 -30.30
CA GLY A 20 9.96 -17.63 -30.17
C GLY A 20 8.69 -16.77 -30.05
N THR A 21 7.54 -17.39 -30.31
CA THR A 21 6.22 -16.79 -30.14
C THR A 21 5.54 -17.47 -28.96
N ARG A 22 5.04 -16.68 -28.02
CA ARG A 22 4.27 -17.16 -26.85
C ARG A 22 2.81 -16.79 -26.99
N SER A 23 1.91 -17.74 -26.75
CA SER A 23 0.46 -17.51 -26.67
C SER A 23 -0.02 -17.89 -25.27
N LEU A 24 -0.78 -17.02 -24.62
CA LEU A 24 -1.35 -17.26 -23.29
C LEU A 24 -2.87 -17.24 -23.41
N TYR A 25 -3.51 -18.28 -22.88
CA TYR A 25 -4.96 -18.39 -22.81
C TYR A 25 -5.38 -18.50 -21.36
N GLU A 26 -6.25 -17.61 -20.92
CA GLU A 26 -6.78 -17.56 -19.55
C GLU A 26 -8.27 -17.93 -19.55
N VAL A 27 -8.66 -18.80 -18.63
CA VAL A 27 -10.05 -19.09 -18.29
C VAL A 27 -10.22 -18.88 -16.80
N GLY A 28 -11.25 -18.12 -16.43
CA GLY A 28 -11.56 -17.84 -15.03
C GLY A 28 -13.05 -18.00 -14.73
N HIS A 29 -13.35 -18.37 -13.49
CA HIS A 29 -14.72 -18.49 -12.97
C HIS A 29 -14.82 -17.88 -11.57
N GLU A 30 -15.78 -17.00 -11.35
CA GLU A 30 -16.07 -16.37 -10.04
C GLU A 30 -17.43 -16.84 -9.53
N VAL A 31 -17.48 -17.26 -8.27
CA VAL A 31 -18.71 -17.60 -7.55
C VAL A 31 -18.73 -16.92 -6.19
N SER A 32 -19.89 -16.37 -5.80
CA SER A 32 -20.07 -15.74 -4.49
C SER A 32 -21.51 -15.88 -4.00
N PHE A 33 -21.70 -15.81 -2.69
CA PHE A 33 -23.02 -15.87 -2.06
C PHE A 33 -23.11 -14.86 -0.92
N LYS A 34 -24.22 -14.13 -0.79
CA LYS A 34 -24.43 -13.17 0.31
C LYS A 34 -25.50 -13.65 1.27
N ALA A 35 -25.15 -13.76 2.55
CA ALA A 35 -26.09 -13.90 3.66
C ALA A 35 -26.01 -12.65 4.55
N PHE A 36 -27.11 -12.28 5.21
CA PHE A 36 -27.10 -11.16 6.14
C PHE A 36 -28.00 -11.37 7.35
N ARG A 37 -27.66 -10.69 8.45
CA ARG A 37 -28.47 -10.60 9.66
C ARG A 37 -28.58 -9.15 10.11
N ILE A 38 -29.76 -8.77 10.57
CA ILE A 38 -30.04 -7.45 11.15
C ILE A 38 -30.17 -7.60 12.66
N TRP A 39 -29.53 -6.70 13.41
CA TRP A 39 -29.67 -6.56 14.85
C TRP A 39 -30.16 -5.15 15.17
N ASP A 40 -31.30 -5.07 15.85
CA ASP A 40 -31.88 -3.81 16.31
C ASP A 40 -31.57 -3.58 17.79
N GLY A 41 -31.49 -2.31 18.20
CA GLY A 41 -31.37 -1.94 19.62
C GLY A 41 -30.00 -2.21 20.24
N VAL A 42 -28.94 -2.35 19.44
CA VAL A 42 -27.59 -2.68 19.95
C VAL A 42 -26.78 -1.42 20.26
N GLY A 43 -26.08 -1.44 21.40
CA GLY A 43 -25.11 -0.42 21.81
C GLY A 43 -25.72 0.92 22.27
N ALA A 44 -24.85 1.91 22.48
CA ALA A 44 -25.26 3.25 22.88
C ALA A 44 -26.05 3.93 21.75
N GLY A 45 -27.34 4.19 22.01
CA GLY A 45 -28.24 4.85 21.07
C GLY A 45 -29.15 3.92 20.25
N GLN A 46 -29.30 2.65 20.66
CA GLN A 46 -30.25 1.69 20.07
C GLN A 46 -30.14 1.61 18.55
N ARG A 47 -28.92 1.41 18.04
CA ARG A 47 -28.66 1.43 16.60
C ARG A 47 -29.04 0.10 15.97
N THR A 48 -29.48 0.18 14.72
CA THR A 48 -29.61 -0.98 13.84
C THR A 48 -28.27 -1.25 13.17
N PHE A 49 -27.83 -2.50 13.24
CA PHE A 49 -26.68 -3.02 12.51
C PHE A 49 -27.11 -4.12 11.55
N ARG A 50 -26.48 -4.17 10.38
CA ARG A 50 -26.61 -5.25 9.41
C ARG A 50 -25.22 -5.86 9.21
N HIS A 51 -25.06 -7.14 9.53
CA HIS A 51 -23.86 -7.89 9.18
C HIS A 51 -24.15 -8.73 7.95
N ILE A 52 -23.30 -8.59 6.95
CA ILE A 52 -23.33 -9.34 5.70
C ILE A 52 -22.08 -10.24 5.71
N VAL A 53 -22.28 -11.50 5.38
CA VAL A 53 -21.21 -12.48 5.17
C VAL A 53 -21.28 -12.92 3.71
N GLU A 54 -20.16 -12.81 3.01
CA GLU A 54 -20.01 -13.10 1.59
C GLU A 54 -18.83 -14.07 1.39
N PRO A 55 -19.07 -15.39 1.45
CA PRO A 55 -18.12 -16.35 0.92
C PRO A 55 -18.00 -16.21 -0.60
N TYR A 56 -16.78 -16.36 -1.11
CA TYR A 56 -16.49 -16.36 -2.55
C TYR A 56 -15.35 -17.31 -2.90
N ALA A 57 -15.32 -17.71 -4.18
CA ALA A 57 -14.21 -18.43 -4.78
C ALA A 57 -14.00 -17.96 -6.23
N ASN A 58 -12.75 -17.65 -6.59
CA ASN A 58 -12.34 -17.21 -7.91
C ASN A 58 -11.29 -18.18 -8.44
N TYR A 59 -11.65 -18.99 -9.43
CA TYR A 59 -10.75 -19.92 -10.09
C TYR A 59 -10.11 -19.25 -11.31
N THR A 60 -8.81 -19.45 -11.48
CA THR A 60 -8.03 -18.99 -12.63
C THR A 60 -7.18 -20.14 -13.16
N TYR A 61 -7.24 -20.34 -14.48
CA TYR A 61 -6.34 -21.23 -15.21
C TYR A 61 -5.74 -20.49 -16.40
N VAL A 62 -4.42 -20.44 -16.47
CA VAL A 62 -3.65 -19.96 -17.60
C VAL A 62 -2.91 -21.15 -18.18
N ALA A 63 -3.23 -21.51 -19.42
CA ALA A 63 -2.64 -22.66 -20.09
C ALA A 63 -1.16 -22.45 -20.41
N ASP A 64 -0.42 -23.56 -20.44
CA ASP A 64 0.99 -23.61 -20.88
C ASP A 64 1.17 -22.89 -22.22
N SER A 65 2.24 -22.12 -22.27
CA SER A 65 2.52 -21.11 -23.28
C SER A 65 3.64 -21.51 -24.25
N GLY A 66 4.23 -22.70 -24.09
CA GLY A 66 5.26 -23.26 -24.97
C GLY A 66 6.63 -22.56 -24.90
N LEU A 67 6.72 -21.40 -24.24
CA LEU A 67 7.95 -20.71 -23.84
C LEU A 67 7.75 -20.25 -22.40
N GLU A 68 8.47 -20.86 -21.47
CA GLU A 68 8.29 -20.57 -20.05
C GLU A 68 8.86 -19.19 -19.70
N SER A 69 8.37 -18.59 -18.61
CA SER A 69 8.96 -17.35 -18.10
C SER A 69 10.46 -17.53 -17.81
N GLY A 70 10.90 -18.72 -17.40
CA GLY A 70 12.31 -19.02 -17.12
C GLY A 70 13.22 -18.94 -18.35
N ASP A 71 12.66 -19.16 -19.53
CA ASP A 71 13.39 -19.14 -20.81
C ASP A 71 13.54 -17.73 -21.41
N LEU A 72 12.89 -16.73 -20.81
CA LEU A 72 12.86 -15.36 -21.30
C LEU A 72 13.72 -14.44 -20.44
N HIS A 73 14.44 -13.54 -21.12
CA HIS A 73 15.07 -12.41 -20.44
C HIS A 73 14.01 -11.50 -19.81
N GLN A 74 14.23 -11.16 -18.55
CA GLN A 74 13.25 -10.45 -17.72
C GLN A 74 13.44 -8.93 -17.82
N PHE A 75 12.74 -8.30 -18.76
CA PHE A 75 12.78 -6.84 -18.93
C PHE A 75 11.59 -6.16 -18.25
N ASP A 76 10.40 -6.76 -18.34
CA ASP A 76 9.19 -6.18 -17.79
C ASP A 76 8.27 -7.22 -17.08
N ARG A 77 6.98 -6.91 -16.98
CA ARG A 77 5.98 -7.79 -16.34
C ARG A 77 5.42 -8.81 -17.33
N VAL A 78 5.40 -8.51 -18.62
CA VAL A 78 4.90 -9.42 -19.65
C VAL A 78 5.82 -10.63 -19.72
N ASP A 79 7.14 -10.46 -19.63
CA ASP A 79 8.12 -11.57 -19.66
C ASP A 79 7.91 -12.58 -18.51
N ARG A 80 7.35 -12.13 -17.38
CA ARG A 80 7.05 -12.94 -16.19
C ARG A 80 5.76 -13.74 -16.23
N LEU A 81 4.92 -13.52 -17.25
CA LEU A 81 3.67 -14.26 -17.37
C LEU A 81 3.97 -15.72 -17.69
N GLY A 82 3.41 -16.64 -16.92
CA GLY A 82 3.54 -18.07 -17.11
C GLY A 82 2.19 -18.76 -16.99
N GLU A 83 2.25 -20.08 -16.93
CA GLU A 83 1.12 -20.88 -16.50
C GLU A 83 0.68 -20.50 -15.08
N ALA A 84 -0.60 -20.71 -14.80
CA ALA A 84 -1.17 -20.46 -13.49
C ALA A 84 -2.37 -21.36 -13.31
N HIS A 85 -2.50 -21.95 -12.13
CA HIS A 85 -3.66 -22.78 -11.83
C HIS A 85 -3.95 -22.67 -10.34
N TYR A 86 -4.86 -21.76 -9.98
CA TYR A 86 -5.17 -21.47 -8.59
C TYR A 86 -6.63 -21.11 -8.38
N ALA A 87 -7.08 -21.21 -7.14
CA ALA A 87 -8.35 -20.69 -6.68
C ALA A 87 -8.13 -19.72 -5.52
N VAL A 88 -8.60 -18.48 -5.66
CA VAL A 88 -8.72 -17.57 -4.52
C VAL A 88 -9.99 -17.91 -3.78
N VAL A 89 -9.89 -18.28 -2.49
CA VAL A 89 -11.05 -18.59 -1.65
C VAL A 89 -11.07 -17.63 -0.47
N GLY A 90 -12.21 -17.01 -0.21
CA GLY A 90 -12.31 -15.96 0.79
C GLY A 90 -13.67 -15.81 1.44
N LEU A 91 -13.67 -15.02 2.51
CA LEU A 91 -14.83 -14.70 3.30
C LEU A 91 -14.84 -13.21 3.64
N ARG A 92 -15.69 -12.45 2.95
CA ARG A 92 -15.90 -11.04 3.23
C ARG A 92 -16.99 -10.83 4.26
N ASN A 93 -16.71 -9.99 5.25
CA ASN A 93 -17.56 -9.65 6.37
C ASN A 93 -17.79 -8.13 6.40
N MET A 94 -19.02 -7.69 6.14
CA MET A 94 -19.39 -6.28 6.16
C MET A 94 -20.34 -6.00 7.33
N LEU A 95 -19.97 -5.11 8.24
CA LEU A 95 -20.85 -4.57 9.28
C LEU A 95 -21.28 -3.17 8.89
N GLN A 96 -22.59 -2.95 8.80
CA GLN A 96 -23.19 -1.69 8.38
C GLN A 96 -24.15 -1.16 9.43
N THR A 97 -24.32 0.15 9.49
CA THR A 97 -25.34 0.81 10.32
C THR A 97 -26.16 1.80 9.49
N LYS A 98 -27.32 2.24 9.98
CA LYS A 98 -28.17 3.23 9.30
C LYS A 98 -27.74 4.66 9.68
N GLN A 99 -27.49 5.50 8.69
CA GLN A 99 -27.24 6.94 8.86
C GLN A 99 -28.01 7.75 7.81
N ALA A 100 -28.89 8.65 8.27
CA ALA A 100 -29.68 9.55 7.41
C ALA A 100 -30.30 8.83 6.18
N ASP A 101 -30.98 7.71 6.46
CA ASP A 101 -31.62 6.81 5.49
C ASP A 101 -30.71 6.06 4.50
N ARG A 102 -29.40 6.05 4.74
CA ARG A 102 -28.44 5.24 3.99
C ARG A 102 -27.75 4.21 4.88
N ALA A 103 -27.35 3.10 4.28
CA ALA A 103 -26.39 2.19 4.92
C ALA A 103 -25.02 2.87 4.94
N ARG A 104 -24.33 2.78 6.06
CA ARG A 104 -22.95 3.21 6.26
C ARG A 104 -22.14 2.01 6.73
N ASP A 105 -21.04 1.76 6.04
CA ASP A 105 -20.09 0.71 6.42
C ASP A 105 -19.32 1.14 7.67
N VAL A 106 -19.22 0.22 8.62
CA VAL A 106 -18.51 0.36 9.89
C VAL A 106 -17.30 -0.56 9.92
N VAL A 107 -17.45 -1.77 9.38
CA VAL A 107 -16.36 -2.73 9.17
C VAL A 107 -16.57 -3.35 7.80
N ASP A 108 -15.50 -3.45 7.03
CA ASP A 108 -15.37 -4.28 5.86
C ASP A 108 -14.10 -5.09 6.05
N LEU A 109 -14.23 -6.41 6.17
CA LEU A 109 -13.14 -7.33 6.50
C LEU A 109 -13.17 -8.46 5.50
N ASP A 110 -12.14 -8.57 4.66
CA ASP A 110 -11.93 -9.71 3.78
C ASP A 110 -10.76 -10.55 4.29
N ILE A 111 -11.03 -11.84 4.44
CA ILE A 111 -10.01 -12.84 4.80
C ILE A 111 -10.02 -13.88 3.69
N TYR A 112 -8.91 -14.05 3.01
CA TYR A 112 -8.82 -14.92 1.85
C TYR A 112 -7.43 -15.54 1.71
N THR A 113 -7.36 -16.60 0.92
CA THR A 113 -6.10 -17.25 0.57
C THR A 113 -6.09 -17.58 -0.92
N ILE A 114 -4.89 -17.76 -1.47
CA ILE A 114 -4.68 -18.31 -2.79
C ILE A 114 -4.34 -19.78 -2.60
N TYR A 115 -5.20 -20.65 -3.14
CA TYR A 115 -4.99 -22.09 -3.14
C TYR A 115 -4.42 -22.49 -4.50
N GLU A 116 -3.13 -22.82 -4.53
CA GLU A 116 -2.46 -23.34 -5.72
C GLU A 116 -2.96 -24.76 -6.01
N LEU A 117 -3.38 -25.00 -7.25
CA LEU A 117 -3.95 -26.27 -7.70
C LEU A 117 -2.95 -27.11 -8.50
N ASP A 118 -1.85 -26.49 -8.92
CA ASP A 118 -0.72 -27.14 -9.56
C ASP A 118 0.50 -26.97 -8.66
N ILE A 119 0.72 -27.98 -7.82
CA ILE A 119 1.79 -28.03 -6.82
C ILE A 119 2.53 -29.36 -6.89
N GLU A 120 3.81 -29.36 -6.56
CA GLU A 120 4.57 -30.60 -6.39
C GLU A 120 4.14 -31.34 -5.12
N ALA A 121 4.48 -32.64 -5.00
CA ALA A 121 3.94 -33.51 -3.95
C ALA A 121 4.36 -33.11 -2.51
N ASP A 122 5.39 -32.28 -2.38
CA ASP A 122 5.98 -31.79 -1.13
C ASP A 122 5.82 -30.28 -0.91
N GLU A 123 5.03 -29.60 -1.74
CA GLU A 123 4.74 -28.18 -1.61
C GLU A 123 3.41 -27.91 -0.89
N ASP A 124 3.35 -26.82 -0.14
CA ASP A 124 2.12 -26.36 0.49
C ASP A 124 1.26 -25.60 -0.53
N PRO A 125 -0.02 -25.98 -0.74
CA PRO A 125 -0.91 -25.29 -1.69
C PRO A 125 -1.33 -23.89 -1.22
N VAL A 126 -0.97 -23.51 0.01
CA VAL A 126 -1.35 -22.24 0.63
C VAL A 126 -0.12 -21.62 1.27
N GLU A 127 0.37 -20.54 0.67
CA GLU A 127 1.47 -19.75 1.21
C GLU A 127 1.00 -18.79 2.31
N ASP A 128 -0.02 -17.98 2.01
CA ASP A 128 -0.48 -16.88 2.85
C ASP A 128 -2.00 -16.93 3.11
N ILE A 129 -2.40 -16.60 4.34
CA ILE A 129 -3.72 -16.04 4.63
C ILE A 129 -3.60 -14.51 4.57
N ARG A 130 -4.43 -13.88 3.74
CA ARG A 130 -4.47 -12.43 3.54
C ARG A 130 -5.66 -11.84 4.27
N ILE A 131 -5.43 -10.71 4.92
CA ILE A 131 -6.44 -9.98 5.69
C ILE A 131 -6.44 -8.54 5.18
N ASP A 132 -7.57 -8.10 4.64
CA ASP A 132 -7.83 -6.70 4.28
C ASP A 132 -8.99 -6.20 5.14
N ALA A 133 -8.79 -5.11 5.88
CA ALA A 133 -9.82 -4.53 6.71
C ALA A 133 -9.89 -3.00 6.58
N GLU A 134 -11.08 -2.48 6.26
CA GLU A 134 -11.44 -1.08 6.38
C GLU A 134 -12.47 -0.91 7.51
N ILE A 135 -12.13 -0.13 8.53
CA ILE A 135 -12.93 0.06 9.73
C ILE A 135 -13.22 1.56 9.90
N ASN A 136 -14.50 1.91 9.97
CA ASN A 136 -15.00 3.27 10.14
C ASN A 136 -15.91 3.36 11.39
N PRO A 137 -15.38 3.30 12.63
CA PRO A 137 -16.19 3.23 13.84
C PRO A 137 -17.18 4.42 13.96
N PHE A 138 -16.74 5.62 13.58
CA PHE A 138 -17.55 6.83 13.50
C PHE A 138 -16.98 7.80 12.46
N SER A 139 -17.75 8.83 12.08
CA SER A 139 -17.43 9.77 10.97
C SER A 139 -16.09 10.54 11.03
N ARG A 140 -15.32 10.36 12.10
CA ARG A 140 -14.08 11.10 12.38
C ARG A 140 -12.89 10.17 12.58
N MET A 141 -13.07 8.87 12.31
CA MET A 141 -12.04 7.85 12.49
C MET A 141 -12.14 6.82 11.38
N ARG A 142 -11.00 6.46 10.81
CA ARG A 142 -10.81 5.39 9.84
C ARG A 142 -9.60 4.57 10.26
N ILE A 143 -9.68 3.26 10.15
CA ILE A 143 -8.56 2.34 10.34
C ILE A 143 -8.51 1.45 9.11
N ASP A 144 -7.36 1.36 8.46
CA ASP A 144 -7.11 0.42 7.37
C ASP A 144 -6.03 -0.57 7.83
N VAL A 145 -6.21 -1.85 7.52
CA VAL A 145 -5.26 -2.93 7.83
C VAL A 145 -5.12 -3.84 6.60
N ASP A 146 -3.88 -4.09 6.18
CA ASP A 146 -3.48 -5.09 5.18
C ASP A 146 -2.43 -5.99 5.82
N ALA A 147 -2.74 -7.27 6.00
CA ALA A 147 -1.85 -8.23 6.63
C ALA A 147 -1.73 -9.52 5.83
N ARG A 148 -0.56 -10.15 5.94
CA ARG A 148 -0.25 -11.46 5.38
C ARG A 148 0.31 -12.35 6.47
N TYR A 149 -0.35 -13.47 6.68
CA TYR A 149 0.05 -14.52 7.60
C TYR A 149 0.57 -15.69 6.80
N ASN A 150 1.87 -15.94 6.88
CA ASN A 150 2.51 -17.07 6.21
C ASN A 150 2.13 -18.34 6.96
N VAL A 151 1.48 -19.27 6.27
CA VAL A 151 0.96 -20.50 6.89
C VAL A 151 2.09 -21.50 7.18
N PRO A 152 3.07 -21.73 6.28
CA PRO A 152 4.20 -22.61 6.57
C PRO A 152 5.07 -22.16 7.77
N ASP A 153 5.34 -20.86 7.87
CA ASP A 153 6.18 -20.27 8.93
C ASP A 153 5.39 -20.00 10.24
N ASP A 154 4.07 -20.14 10.23
CA ASP A 154 3.16 -19.84 11.35
C ASP A 154 3.33 -18.41 11.94
N GLU A 155 3.52 -17.41 11.08
CA GLU A 155 3.72 -16.03 11.50
C GLU A 155 3.30 -14.98 10.48
N PHE A 156 3.17 -13.72 10.91
CA PHE A 156 2.92 -12.62 9.98
C PHE A 156 4.18 -12.30 9.17
N SER A 157 4.09 -12.35 7.84
CA SER A 157 5.16 -11.88 6.96
C SER A 157 5.09 -10.37 6.75
N ARG A 158 3.88 -9.80 6.83
CA ARG A 158 3.62 -8.36 6.64
C ARG A 158 2.38 -7.89 7.38
N ILE A 159 2.47 -6.71 7.99
CA ILE A 159 1.32 -5.96 8.50
C ILE A 159 1.49 -4.49 8.12
N ASN A 160 0.56 -3.93 7.37
CA ASN A 160 0.43 -2.49 7.20
C ASN A 160 -0.87 -2.06 7.86
N SER A 161 -0.79 -1.16 8.84
CA SER A 161 -1.99 -0.59 9.45
C SER A 161 -1.90 0.91 9.51
N ARG A 162 -3.03 1.59 9.39
CA ARG A 162 -3.09 3.04 9.53
C ARG A 162 -4.42 3.46 10.14
N MET A 163 -4.36 4.22 11.22
CA MET A 163 -5.51 4.87 11.82
C MET A 163 -5.44 6.37 11.60
N TRP A 164 -6.51 6.96 11.08
CA TRP A 164 -6.71 8.39 11.00
C TRP A 164 -7.78 8.83 11.99
N LEU A 165 -7.55 9.99 12.62
CA LEU A 165 -8.53 10.66 13.47
C LEU A 165 -8.57 12.14 13.08
N TRP A 166 -9.75 12.74 12.93
CA TRP A 166 -9.85 14.13 12.49
C TRP A 166 -11.04 14.89 13.06
N ARG A 167 -10.95 16.23 13.04
CA ARG A 167 -12.07 17.11 13.36
C ARG A 167 -12.23 18.18 12.28
N LYS A 168 -13.15 17.93 11.34
CA LYS A 168 -13.45 18.83 10.21
C LYS A 168 -12.14 19.28 9.55
N LYS A 169 -11.91 20.60 9.43
CA LYS A 169 -10.69 21.21 8.90
C LYS A 169 -9.72 21.70 9.99
N VAL A 170 -10.00 21.42 11.27
CA VAL A 170 -9.24 21.99 12.40
C VAL A 170 -8.01 21.18 12.73
N TRP A 171 -8.12 19.85 12.76
CA TRP A 171 -6.96 18.98 12.98
C TRP A 171 -7.19 17.59 12.41
N SER A 172 -6.08 16.92 12.11
CA SER A 172 -6.02 15.49 11.81
C SER A 172 -4.79 14.88 12.45
N MET A 173 -4.89 13.63 12.85
CA MET A 173 -3.78 12.82 13.32
C MET A 173 -3.82 11.48 12.60
N ALA A 174 -2.67 10.89 12.35
CA ALA A 174 -2.57 9.53 11.86
C ALA A 174 -1.45 8.77 12.57
N ILE A 175 -1.73 7.51 12.92
CA ILE A 175 -0.72 6.54 13.32
C ILE A 175 -0.68 5.46 12.25
N GLU A 176 0.53 5.11 11.82
CA GLU A 176 0.80 4.11 10.79
C GLU A 176 1.82 3.11 11.31
N ASN A 177 1.61 1.84 11.02
CA ASN A 177 2.59 0.79 11.23
C ASN A 177 2.86 0.08 9.90
N ARG A 178 4.14 -0.20 9.64
CA ARG A 178 4.62 -1.00 8.52
C ARG A 178 5.59 -2.04 9.07
N TYR A 179 5.07 -3.23 9.27
CA TYR A 179 5.83 -4.40 9.66
C TYR A 179 6.14 -5.26 8.44
N ARG A 180 7.40 -5.69 8.35
CA ARG A 180 7.91 -6.69 7.42
C ARG A 180 8.86 -7.59 8.20
N LYS A 181 8.57 -8.89 8.21
CA LYS A 181 9.38 -9.91 8.87
C LYS A 181 10.86 -9.78 8.48
N ASP A 182 11.74 -9.89 9.47
CA ASP A 182 13.22 -9.84 9.38
C ASP A 182 13.78 -8.61 8.63
N ARG A 183 13.00 -7.52 8.57
CA ARG A 183 13.35 -6.34 7.76
C ARG A 183 13.11 -5.02 8.47
N SER A 184 11.94 -4.82 9.07
CA SER A 184 11.56 -3.53 9.66
C SER A 184 10.23 -3.62 10.41
N ASN A 185 10.09 -2.88 11.50
CA ASN A 185 8.83 -2.67 12.19
C ASN A 185 8.62 -1.19 12.49
N ARG A 186 8.21 -0.45 11.46
CA ARG A 186 8.20 1.01 11.46
C ARG A 186 6.87 1.56 11.92
N TRP A 187 6.90 2.43 12.92
CA TRP A 187 5.77 3.22 13.39
C TRP A 187 5.93 4.68 12.94
N THR A 188 4.87 5.30 12.46
CA THR A 188 4.82 6.73 12.13
C THR A 188 3.62 7.36 12.80
N LEU A 189 3.85 8.40 13.61
CA LEU A 189 2.82 9.27 14.14
C LEU A 189 2.90 10.62 13.43
N SER A 190 1.78 11.11 12.93
CA SER A 190 1.69 12.41 12.25
C SER A 190 0.48 13.21 12.72
N GLY A 191 0.60 14.53 12.65
CA GLY A 191 -0.43 15.46 13.06
C GLY A 191 -0.43 16.72 12.20
N ASP A 192 -1.62 17.16 11.83
CA ASP A 192 -1.88 18.47 11.25
C ASP A 192 -2.83 19.25 12.15
N TRP A 193 -2.53 20.52 12.39
CA TRP A 193 -3.37 21.42 13.13
C TRP A 193 -3.54 22.75 12.40
N ARG A 194 -4.79 23.19 12.25
CA ARG A 194 -5.22 24.41 11.57
C ARG A 194 -6.19 25.16 12.49
N PRO A 195 -5.68 25.96 13.44
CA PRO A 195 -6.54 26.67 14.39
C PRO A 195 -7.47 27.70 13.71
N ASN A 196 -7.07 28.22 12.55
CA ASN A 196 -7.86 29.14 11.73
C ASN A 196 -7.50 28.95 10.23
N GLN A 197 -7.98 29.85 9.36
CA GLN A 197 -7.71 29.77 7.92
C GLN A 197 -6.30 30.25 7.51
N SER A 198 -5.58 30.92 8.42
CA SER A 198 -4.28 31.52 8.15
C SER A 198 -3.13 30.66 8.64
N TRP A 199 -3.32 29.78 9.62
CA TRP A 199 -2.23 28.98 10.20
C TRP A 199 -2.42 27.49 9.97
N ARG A 200 -1.32 26.81 9.63
CA ARG A 200 -1.19 25.35 9.62
C ARG A 200 0.11 24.93 10.27
N PHE A 201 0.03 23.96 11.16
CA PHE A 201 1.14 23.28 11.80
C PHE A 201 1.08 21.82 11.39
N SER A 202 2.22 21.24 11.05
CA SER A 202 2.33 19.82 10.73
C SER A 202 3.54 19.26 11.45
N SER A 203 3.41 18.07 12.02
CA SER A 203 4.53 17.32 12.57
C SER A 203 4.37 15.85 12.26
N TYR A 204 5.50 15.15 12.22
CA TYR A 204 5.53 13.71 12.18
C TYR A 204 6.79 13.18 12.84
N VAL A 205 6.70 11.96 13.35
CA VAL A 205 7.80 11.20 13.92
C VAL A 205 7.69 9.77 13.41
N ARG A 206 8.83 9.17 13.11
CA ARG A 206 8.96 7.80 12.64
C ARG A 206 10.06 7.10 13.39
N TYR A 207 9.76 5.89 13.82
CA TYR A 207 10.62 5.06 14.66
C TYR A 207 10.52 3.61 14.18
N ASP A 208 11.64 2.92 14.05
CA ASP A 208 11.67 1.48 13.79
C ASP A 208 11.86 0.73 15.11
N THR A 209 10.91 -0.15 15.43
CA THR A 209 10.94 -0.97 16.65
C THR A 209 11.79 -2.22 16.48
N GLU A 210 12.13 -2.62 15.25
CA GLU A 210 13.02 -3.76 14.99
C GLU A 210 14.46 -3.39 15.32
N ASP A 211 14.90 -2.22 14.85
CA ASP A 211 16.27 -1.71 15.04
C ASP A 211 16.43 -0.81 16.29
N ASP A 212 15.34 -0.55 17.02
CA ASP A 212 15.27 0.37 18.19
C ASP A 212 15.78 1.79 17.88
N ASP A 213 15.45 2.32 16.69
CA ASP A 213 15.98 3.58 16.20
C ASP A 213 14.90 4.59 15.80
N LEU A 214 15.17 5.86 16.11
CA LEU A 214 14.37 6.96 15.60
C LEU A 214 14.83 7.27 14.18
N GLU A 215 14.07 6.87 13.16
CA GLU A 215 14.45 7.18 11.77
C GLU A 215 14.34 8.67 11.44
N THR A 216 13.27 9.33 11.88
CA THR A 216 12.99 10.72 11.48
C THR A 216 12.03 11.42 12.42
N ALA A 217 12.30 12.68 12.73
CA ALA A 217 11.34 13.61 13.33
C ALA A 217 11.33 14.91 12.55
N GLY A 218 10.14 15.43 12.22
CA GLY A 218 10.05 16.62 11.38
C GLY A 218 8.72 17.32 11.48
N GLY A 219 8.67 18.50 10.87
CA GLY A 219 7.46 19.31 10.86
C GLY A 219 7.65 20.65 10.19
N TYR A 220 6.54 21.37 10.05
CA TYR A 220 6.53 22.72 9.52
C TYR A 220 5.42 23.57 10.11
N ILE A 221 5.62 24.88 9.97
CA ILE A 221 4.64 25.92 10.24
C ILE A 221 4.39 26.64 8.92
N GLN A 222 3.12 26.88 8.62
CA GLN A 222 2.68 27.62 7.45
C GLN A 222 1.76 28.76 7.87
N HIS A 223 1.98 29.93 7.26
CA HIS A 223 1.09 31.08 7.33
C HIS A 223 0.56 31.44 5.94
N ASP A 224 -0.75 31.56 5.84
CA ASP A 224 -1.49 31.88 4.63
C ASP A 224 -2.01 33.32 4.73
N PHE A 225 -1.44 34.21 3.92
CA PHE A 225 -1.96 35.55 3.63
C PHE A 225 -2.98 35.48 2.49
N ASP A 226 -3.52 36.63 2.09
CA ASP A 226 -4.52 36.71 1.02
C ASP A 226 -3.95 36.25 -0.34
N CYS A 227 -2.75 36.73 -0.70
CA CYS A 227 -2.14 36.47 -2.00
C CYS A 227 -0.92 35.54 -1.94
N LEU A 228 -0.44 35.19 -0.75
CA LEU A 228 0.84 34.52 -0.54
C LEU A 228 0.72 33.49 0.59
N SER A 229 1.39 32.36 0.45
CA SER A 229 1.64 31.41 1.53
C SER A 229 3.13 31.34 1.80
N LEU A 230 3.49 31.29 3.09
CA LEU A 230 4.85 31.03 3.55
C LEU A 230 4.84 29.76 4.39
N ARG A 231 5.82 28.88 4.18
CA ARG A 231 6.05 27.70 5.02
C ARG A 231 7.52 27.63 5.40
N SER A 232 7.77 27.37 6.68
CA SER A 232 9.09 27.06 7.22
C SER A 232 9.01 25.78 8.02
N GLY A 233 10.00 24.91 7.86
CA GLY A 233 10.03 23.62 8.54
C GLY A 233 11.42 23.04 8.63
N GLY A 234 11.50 21.91 9.32
CA GLY A 234 12.72 21.17 9.46
C GLY A 234 12.46 19.69 9.67
N GLU A 235 13.51 18.92 9.43
CA GLU A 235 13.52 17.48 9.61
C GLU A 235 14.88 17.08 10.17
N PHE A 236 14.84 16.20 11.16
CA PHE A 236 15.98 15.62 11.83
C PHE A 236 15.94 14.12 11.58
N ARG A 237 17.03 13.57 11.06
CA ARG A 237 17.26 12.14 10.93
C ARG A 237 18.50 11.79 11.75
N PRO A 238 18.35 11.08 12.88
CA PRO A 238 19.47 10.54 13.62
C PRO A 238 20.37 9.67 12.73
N GLY A 239 21.64 9.67 13.07
CA GLY A 239 22.59 8.70 12.57
C GLY A 239 22.22 7.27 12.97
N TYR A 240 22.58 6.30 12.12
CA TYR A 240 22.40 4.88 12.39
C TYR A 240 23.61 4.08 11.88
N MET A 241 23.79 2.88 12.43
CA MET A 241 24.83 1.95 11.98
C MET A 241 24.33 1.10 10.82
N ARG A 242 25.06 1.10 9.71
CA ARG A 242 24.78 0.22 8.58
C ARG A 242 25.23 -1.21 8.86
N SER A 243 24.64 -2.15 8.11
CA SER A 243 25.01 -3.58 8.15
C SER A 243 26.47 -3.86 7.76
N ASP A 244 27.14 -2.92 7.09
CA ASP A 244 28.57 -2.99 6.74
C ASP A 244 29.50 -2.42 7.84
N GLY A 245 28.94 -2.00 8.98
CA GLY A 245 29.67 -1.43 10.11
C GLY A 245 30.01 0.05 9.96
N THR A 246 29.53 0.74 8.91
CA THR A 246 29.71 2.19 8.78
C THR A 246 28.63 2.96 9.55
N GLU A 247 29.05 4.01 10.26
CA GLU A 247 28.14 4.94 10.93
C GLU A 247 27.67 6.00 9.94
N GLN A 248 26.36 6.24 9.87
CA GLN A 248 25.81 7.44 9.25
C GLN A 248 25.70 8.51 10.34
N GLU A 249 26.14 9.74 10.05
CA GLU A 249 25.97 10.88 10.94
C GLU A 249 24.55 11.47 10.86
N ASP A 250 24.15 12.23 11.88
CA ASP A 250 22.90 12.97 11.93
C ASP A 250 22.71 13.89 10.71
N GLU A 251 21.54 13.83 10.05
CA GLU A 251 21.14 14.75 8.98
C GLU A 251 20.10 15.77 9.51
N TYR A 252 20.37 17.05 9.29
CA TYR A 252 19.42 18.13 9.53
C TYR A 252 19.02 18.78 8.20
N ARG A 253 17.71 18.86 7.95
CA ARG A 253 17.14 19.53 6.79
C ARG A 253 16.30 20.71 7.24
N ILE A 254 16.52 21.87 6.62
CA ILE A 254 15.71 23.08 6.81
C ILE A 254 15.01 23.38 5.50
N MET A 255 13.72 23.70 5.58
CA MET A 255 12.88 24.01 4.42
C MET A 255 12.26 25.39 4.56
N LEU A 256 12.37 26.20 3.51
CA LEU A 256 11.70 27.49 3.36
C LEU A 256 10.98 27.49 2.01
N GLU A 257 9.66 27.55 2.03
CA GLU A 257 8.82 27.50 0.83
C GLU A 257 7.88 28.72 0.81
N PHE A 258 7.61 29.25 -0.39
CA PHE A 258 6.57 30.25 -0.59
C PHE A 258 5.87 30.04 -1.93
N TRP A 259 4.58 30.38 -2.00
CA TRP A 259 3.81 30.32 -3.25
C TRP A 259 2.67 31.34 -3.29
N ILE A 260 2.32 31.79 -4.50
CA ILE A 260 1.26 32.77 -4.73
C ILE A 260 -0.10 32.05 -4.74
N ARG A 261 -1.09 32.61 -4.04
CA ARG A 261 -2.47 32.07 -3.95
C ARG A 261 -3.46 32.73 -4.92
N ALA A 262 -3.09 33.87 -5.50
CA ALA A 262 -3.98 34.74 -6.26
C ALA A 262 -4.40 34.22 -7.66
N PHE A 263 -3.92 33.05 -8.10
CA PHE A 263 -4.26 32.48 -9.43
C PHE A 263 -4.66 30.99 -9.39
N PRO A 264 -5.79 30.61 -8.78
CA PRO A 264 -6.24 29.22 -8.77
C PRO A 264 -6.85 28.74 -10.12
N ALA A 265 -7.00 29.61 -11.13
CA ALA A 265 -7.78 29.34 -12.35
C ALA A 265 -7.10 29.68 -13.69
N THR A 266 -5.79 29.84 -13.78
CA THR A 266 -5.11 29.97 -15.08
C THR A 266 -4.71 28.60 -15.62
N ARG A 267 -5.70 27.88 -16.16
CA ARG A 267 -5.47 26.82 -17.13
C ARG A 267 -4.97 27.51 -18.40
N MET A 268 -3.65 27.71 -18.54
CA MET A 268 -3.06 28.17 -19.79
C MET A 268 -3.34 27.10 -20.86
N ARG A 269 -4.36 27.33 -21.67
CA ARG A 269 -4.50 26.67 -22.97
C ARG A 269 -3.49 27.34 -23.90
N PHE A 270 -2.37 26.68 -24.14
CA PHE A 270 -1.61 26.93 -25.36
C PHE A 270 -2.48 26.48 -26.54
N ARG A 271 -2.72 27.39 -27.47
CA ARG A 271 -3.26 27.08 -28.79
C ARG A 271 -2.09 26.76 -29.71
#